data_AF-A0A3P3ZQ49-F1
#
_entry.id   AF-A0A3P3ZQ49-F1
#
_cell.length_a   1.000
_cell.length_b   1.000
_cell.length_c   1.000
_cell.angle_alpha   90.00
_cell.angle_beta   90.00
_cell.angle_gamma   90.00
#
_symmetry.space_group_name_H-M   'P 1'
#
loop_
_entity.id
_entity.type
_entity.pdbx_description
1 polymer ?
#
loop_
_entity_poly.entity_id
_entity_poly.type
_entity_poly.pdbx_seq_one_letter_code
_entity_poly.pdbx_strand_id
1 'polypeptide(L)'
;MPWDSIAPVQYQPYFDFKAQLPTLRLLDQQRIKTAPDFVYTNAELALLREQKNKTLISLQEATRRSEQDAWDKRQIEIENAKRTAKGLPPLKALANAEDDSSADLTTSATPSDEDIKNDGFLKEAGYIILDWNRLSRSAPAPLPVDTARASLH
;
A
#
# COMPACT_ATOMS: atom_id res chain seq x y z
N MET A 1 -8.17 9.58 25.79
CA MET A 1 -8.11 8.41 26.70
C MET A 1 -7.08 7.44 26.15
N PRO A 2 -6.23 6.82 26.99
CA PRO A 2 -5.28 5.80 26.53
C PRO A 2 -6.03 4.53 26.13
N TRP A 3 -5.47 3.79 25.19
CA TRP A 3 -5.87 2.41 24.92
C TRP A 3 -5.62 1.55 26.17
N ASP A 4 -6.55 0.65 26.49
CA ASP A 4 -6.46 -0.27 27.64
C ASP A 4 -6.72 -1.73 27.20
N SER A 5 -6.18 -2.69 27.94
CA SER A 5 -6.21 -4.12 27.62
C SER A 5 -6.60 -4.96 28.83
N ILE A 6 -7.40 -6.00 28.62
CA ILE A 6 -7.85 -6.95 29.64
C ILE A 6 -7.24 -8.34 29.41
N ALA A 7 -7.36 -9.22 30.40
CA ALA A 7 -6.86 -10.59 30.30
C ALA A 7 -7.49 -11.35 29.10
N PRO A 8 -6.69 -12.12 28.33
CA PRO A 8 -7.18 -12.86 27.18
C PRO A 8 -8.06 -14.04 27.60
N VAL A 9 -9.06 -14.35 26.79
CA VAL A 9 -9.89 -15.56 26.93
C VAL A 9 -9.15 -16.77 26.33
N GLN A 10 -9.39 -17.96 26.87
CA GLN A 10 -8.82 -19.20 26.33
C GLN A 10 -9.40 -19.49 24.93
N TYR A 11 -8.53 -19.71 23.94
CA TYR A 11 -8.91 -20.10 22.58
C TYR A 11 -7.92 -21.10 22.00
N GLN A 12 -8.38 -21.90 21.03
CA GLN A 12 -7.53 -22.80 20.27
C GLN A 12 -7.12 -22.15 18.94
N PRO A 13 -5.81 -22.02 18.65
CA PRO A 13 -5.36 -21.51 17.37
C PRO A 13 -5.73 -22.47 16.23
N TYR A 14 -6.33 -21.95 15.15
CA TYR A 14 -6.70 -22.75 13.98
C TYR A 14 -5.49 -23.03 13.06
N PHE A 15 -4.59 -22.07 12.90
CA PHE A 15 -3.43 -22.16 12.00
C PHE A 15 -2.28 -21.29 12.50
N ASP A 16 -1.04 -21.77 12.39
CA ASP A 16 0.14 -20.95 12.72
C ASP A 16 0.61 -20.14 11.50
N PHE A 17 0.04 -18.95 11.36
CA PHE A 17 0.44 -18.00 10.32
C PHE A 17 1.83 -17.40 10.55
N LYS A 18 2.37 -17.47 11.78
CA LYS A 18 3.61 -16.77 12.14
C LYS A 18 4.82 -17.33 11.41
N ALA A 19 4.84 -18.65 11.17
CA ALA A 19 5.94 -19.32 10.48
C ALA A 19 6.12 -18.83 9.02
N GLN A 20 5.04 -18.42 8.35
CA GLN A 20 5.06 -18.05 6.93
C GLN A 20 5.26 -16.55 6.71
N LEU A 21 5.01 -15.71 7.72
CA LEU A 21 5.10 -14.25 7.64
C LEU A 21 6.44 -13.71 7.12
N PRO A 22 7.63 -14.20 7.56
CA PRO A 22 8.90 -13.68 7.05
C PRO A 22 9.06 -13.88 5.54
N THR A 23 8.67 -15.05 5.03
CA THR A 23 8.75 -15.38 3.61
C THR A 23 7.78 -14.54 2.79
N LEU A 24 6.53 -14.41 3.24
CA LEU A 24 5.53 -13.56 2.57
C LEU A 24 5.98 -12.10 2.48
N ARG A 25 6.54 -11.55 3.57
CA ARG A 25 7.11 -10.19 3.57
C ARG A 25 8.25 -10.04 2.57
N LEU A 26 9.13 -11.02 2.47
CA LEU A 26 10.26 -10.96 1.54
C LEU A 26 9.77 -10.96 0.08
N LEU A 27 8.80 -11.81 -0.26
CA LEU A 27 8.21 -11.88 -1.61
C LEU A 27 7.50 -10.58 -2.00
N ASP A 28 6.67 -10.05 -1.09
CA ASP A 28 6.01 -8.75 -1.26
C ASP A 28 7.04 -7.63 -1.46
N GLN A 29 8.03 -7.53 -0.57
CA GLN A 29 9.10 -6.52 -0.66
C GLN A 29 9.89 -6.60 -1.97
N GLN A 30 10.04 -7.78 -2.57
CA GLN A 30 10.71 -7.92 -3.86
C GLN A 30 9.85 -7.35 -5.00
N ARG A 31 8.53 -7.59 -4.99
CA ARG A 31 7.62 -7.08 -6.03
C ARG A 31 7.42 -5.57 -5.95
N ILE A 32 7.12 -5.06 -4.76
CA ILE A 32 6.78 -3.63 -4.59
C ILE A 32 7.95 -2.70 -4.89
N LYS A 33 9.20 -3.19 -4.82
CA LYS A 33 10.41 -2.40 -5.19
C LYS A 33 10.40 -1.94 -6.64
N THR A 34 9.78 -2.72 -7.53
CA THR A 34 9.73 -2.45 -8.96
C THR A 34 8.33 -2.08 -9.44
N ALA A 35 7.31 -2.24 -8.61
CA ALA A 35 5.94 -1.93 -8.95
C ALA A 35 5.74 -0.40 -9.09
N PRO A 36 5.29 0.11 -10.25
CA PRO A 36 5.15 1.55 -10.48
C PRO A 36 4.28 2.29 -9.45
N ASP A 37 3.19 1.66 -8.99
CA ASP A 37 2.27 2.24 -8.01
C ASP A 37 2.90 2.43 -6.61
N PHE A 38 3.75 1.49 -6.20
CA PHE A 38 4.48 1.58 -4.93
C PHE A 38 5.66 2.55 -5.02
N VAL A 39 6.36 2.59 -6.16
CA VAL A 39 7.41 3.58 -6.42
C VAL A 39 6.82 4.99 -6.37
N TYR A 40 5.68 5.22 -7.01
CA TYR A 40 4.93 6.48 -6.95
C TYR A 40 4.57 6.86 -5.50
N THR A 41 3.90 5.95 -4.78
CA THR A 41 3.42 6.23 -3.41
C THR A 41 4.58 6.51 -2.45
N ASN A 42 5.70 5.81 -2.60
CA ASN A 42 6.89 6.05 -1.79
C ASN A 42 7.51 7.43 -2.08
N ALA A 43 7.55 7.85 -3.35
CA ALA A 43 8.03 9.17 -3.73
C ALA A 43 7.11 10.29 -3.19
N GLU A 44 5.79 10.12 -3.32
CA GLU A 44 4.80 11.04 -2.76
C GLU A 44 4.93 11.14 -1.22
N LEU A 45 5.09 10.01 -0.55
CA LEU A 45 5.28 9.98 0.89
C LEU A 45 6.59 10.66 1.33
N ALA A 46 7.67 10.49 0.58
CA ALA A 46 8.92 11.21 0.83
C ALA A 46 8.73 12.72 0.69
N LEU A 47 8.05 13.14 -0.38
CA LEU A 47 7.74 14.53 -0.67
C LEU A 47 6.84 15.16 0.43
N LEU A 48 5.83 14.44 0.91
CA LEU A 48 4.98 14.85 2.04
C LEU A 48 5.77 14.95 3.36
N ARG A 49 6.71 14.05 3.61
CA ARG A 49 7.59 14.11 4.80
C ARG A 49 8.48 15.35 4.76
N GLU A 50 9.05 15.67 3.60
CA GLU A 50 9.84 16.89 3.41
C GLU A 50 9.00 18.14 3.74
N GLN A 51 7.76 18.20 3.27
CA GLN A 51 6.84 19.30 3.61
C GLN A 51 6.52 19.36 5.10
N LYS A 52 6.16 18.23 5.72
CA LYS A 52 5.82 18.19 7.15
C LYS A 52 6.98 18.62 8.04
N ASN A 53 8.23 18.40 7.61
CA ASN A 53 9.43 18.83 8.33
C ASN A 53 9.66 20.35 8.26
N LYS A 54 8.99 21.08 7.36
CA LYS A 54 9.05 22.55 7.32
C LYS A 54 8.18 23.13 8.43
N THR A 55 8.83 23.68 9.45
CA THR A 55 8.16 24.31 10.61
C THR A 55 8.07 25.83 10.51
N LEU A 56 8.73 26.43 9.51
CA LEU A 56 8.78 27.87 9.28
C LEU A 56 8.18 28.19 7.91
N ILE A 57 7.48 29.31 7.83
CA ILE A 57 6.88 29.81 6.59
C ILE A 57 7.46 31.17 6.24
N SER A 58 7.88 31.34 4.98
CA SER A 58 8.35 32.64 4.49
C SER A 58 7.17 33.59 4.32
N LEU A 59 7.35 34.85 4.73
CA LEU A 59 6.40 35.93 4.48
C LEU A 59 6.67 36.65 3.14
N GLN A 60 7.80 36.36 2.49
CA GLN A 60 8.15 36.98 1.22
C GLN A 60 7.42 36.29 0.07
N GLU A 61 6.65 37.07 -0.69
CA GLU A 61 5.83 36.56 -1.79
C GLU A 61 6.65 35.85 -2.87
N ALA A 62 7.77 36.44 -3.30
CA ALA A 62 8.63 35.85 -4.32
C ALA A 62 9.17 34.47 -3.90
N THR A 63 9.55 34.32 -2.64
CA THR A 63 10.01 33.04 -2.07
C THR A 63 8.87 32.03 -2.08
N ARG A 64 7.67 32.42 -1.62
CA ARG A 64 6.51 31.52 -1.61
C ARG A 64 6.12 31.03 -3.01
N ARG A 65 6.14 31.91 -4.01
CA ARG A 65 5.86 31.55 -5.41
C ARG A 65 6.88 30.53 -5.92
N SER A 66 8.16 30.78 -5.69
CA SER A 66 9.23 29.81 -6.03
C SER A 66 9.07 28.46 -5.33
N GLU A 67 8.67 28.45 -4.06
CA GLU A 67 8.43 27.21 -3.30
C GLU A 67 7.25 26.42 -3.86
N GLN A 68 6.19 27.12 -4.26
CA GLN A 68 5.02 26.52 -4.91
C GLN A 68 5.39 25.94 -6.28
N ASP A 69 6.08 26.70 -7.13
CA ASP A 69 6.50 26.22 -8.45
C ASP A 69 7.41 24.99 -8.36
N ALA A 70 8.33 24.98 -7.38
CA ALA A 70 9.20 23.83 -7.14
C ALA A 70 8.43 22.61 -6.62
N TRP A 71 7.39 22.83 -5.83
CA TRP A 71 6.51 21.78 -5.33
C TRP A 71 5.69 21.15 -6.46
N ASP A 72 5.00 21.99 -7.24
CA ASP A 72 4.14 21.56 -8.35
C ASP A 72 4.96 20.79 -9.39
N LYS A 73 6.18 21.26 -9.69
CA LYS A 73 7.11 20.58 -10.58
C LYS A 73 7.46 19.17 -10.08
N ARG A 74 7.79 19.01 -8.80
CA ARG A 74 8.11 17.70 -8.21
C ARG A 74 6.92 16.75 -8.25
N GLN A 75 5.72 17.24 -7.98
CA GLN A 75 4.51 16.42 -8.07
C GLN A 75 4.28 15.92 -9.50
N ILE A 76 4.43 16.80 -10.51
CA ILE A 76 4.29 16.41 -11.93
C ILE A 76 5.36 15.39 -12.34
N GLU A 77 6.60 15.56 -11.87
CA GLU A 77 7.69 14.62 -12.13
C GLU A 77 7.37 13.22 -11.58
N ILE A 78 6.83 13.14 -10.36
CA ILE A 78 6.42 11.88 -9.72
C ILE A 78 5.27 11.22 -10.49
N GLU A 79 4.23 11.97 -10.86
CA GLU A 79 3.10 11.43 -11.63
C GLU A 79 3.55 10.97 -13.03
N ASN A 80 4.40 11.75 -13.72
CA ASN A 80 4.92 11.36 -15.02
C ASN A 80 5.84 10.13 -14.95
N ALA A 81 6.59 9.94 -13.87
CA ALA A 81 7.35 8.71 -13.64
C ALA A 81 6.43 7.48 -13.53
N LYS A 82 5.29 7.60 -12.86
CA LYS A 82 4.27 6.54 -12.80
C LYS A 82 3.65 6.28 -14.17
N ARG A 83 3.22 7.35 -14.87
CA ARG A 83 2.56 7.24 -16.18
C ARG A 83 3.49 6.62 -17.22
N THR A 84 4.74 7.05 -17.30
CA THR A 84 5.74 6.47 -18.21
C THR A 84 6.01 5.00 -17.92
N ALA A 85 6.12 4.62 -16.63
CA ALA A 85 6.27 3.21 -16.24
C ALA A 85 5.04 2.34 -16.58
N LYS A 86 3.85 2.94 -16.68
CA LYS A 86 2.60 2.30 -17.15
C LYS A 86 2.39 2.42 -18.67
N GLY A 87 3.29 3.07 -19.42
CA GLY A 87 3.14 3.31 -20.85
C GLY A 87 2.11 4.38 -21.23
N LEU A 88 1.67 5.20 -20.27
CA LEU A 88 0.75 6.30 -20.47
C LEU A 88 1.48 7.58 -20.88
N PRO A 89 0.82 8.49 -21.62
CA PRO A 89 1.43 9.75 -22.02
C PRO A 89 1.69 10.66 -20.81
N PRO A 90 2.81 11.41 -20.79
CA PRO A 90 3.11 12.33 -19.71
C PRO A 90 2.17 13.55 -19.73
N LEU A 91 1.87 14.06 -18.55
CA LEU A 91 1.04 15.24 -18.33
C LEU A 91 1.87 16.51 -18.28
N LYS A 92 1.28 17.60 -18.78
CA LYS A 92 1.85 18.95 -18.71
C LYS A 92 1.52 19.67 -17.40
N ALA A 93 0.41 19.32 -16.76
CA ALA A 93 -0.08 19.90 -15.52
C ALA A 93 -0.84 18.84 -14.70
N LEU A 94 -0.82 18.95 -13.37
CA LEU A 94 -1.51 18.02 -12.45
C LEU A 94 -3.02 18.04 -12.62
N ALA A 95 -3.62 19.18 -12.93
CA ALA A 95 -5.07 19.29 -13.16
C ALA A 95 -5.57 18.35 -14.26
N ASN A 96 -4.71 18.03 -15.24
CA ASN A 96 -5.04 17.08 -16.31
C ASN A 96 -5.04 15.62 -15.81
N ALA A 97 -4.41 15.32 -14.67
CA ALA A 97 -4.47 14.01 -14.03
C ALA A 97 -5.83 13.79 -13.37
N GLU A 98 -6.38 14.84 -12.77
CA GLU A 98 -7.71 14.81 -12.18
C GLU A 98 -8.75 14.59 -13.28
N ASP A 99 -8.73 15.33 -14.40
CA ASP A 99 -9.67 15.08 -15.52
C ASP A 99 -9.58 13.65 -16.10
N ASP A 100 -8.38 13.06 -16.17
CA ASP A 100 -8.17 11.66 -16.58
C ASP A 100 -8.76 10.66 -15.55
N SER A 101 -8.78 11.03 -14.27
CA SER A 101 -9.23 10.20 -13.14
C SER A 101 -10.65 10.52 -12.66
N SER A 102 -11.20 11.68 -13.01
CA SER A 102 -12.43 12.28 -12.46
C SER A 102 -13.62 12.17 -13.39
N ALA A 103 -13.53 11.32 -14.41
CA ALA A 103 -14.74 10.84 -15.07
C ALA A 103 -15.68 10.08 -14.09
N ASP A 104 -15.25 9.76 -12.87
CA ASP A 104 -16.12 9.10 -11.88
C ASP A 104 -15.79 9.41 -10.40
N LEU A 105 -15.90 10.68 -9.99
CA LEU A 105 -15.97 11.01 -8.55
C LEU A 105 -17.34 11.57 -8.12
N THR A 106 -18.31 11.66 -9.04
CA THR A 106 -19.63 12.22 -8.74
C THR A 106 -20.82 11.29 -9.01
N THR A 107 -20.67 10.09 -9.59
CA THR A 107 -21.85 9.24 -9.85
C THR A 107 -21.59 7.72 -9.89
N SER A 108 -21.00 7.13 -8.84
CA SER A 108 -21.32 5.75 -8.38
C SER A 108 -20.52 5.37 -7.14
N ALA A 109 -21.16 4.76 -6.14
CA ALA A 109 -20.48 4.22 -4.95
C ALA A 109 -19.68 2.93 -5.24
N THR A 110 -19.58 2.53 -6.51
CA THR A 110 -18.92 1.31 -6.98
C THR A 110 -17.76 1.69 -7.89
N PRO A 111 -16.52 1.29 -7.57
CA PRO A 111 -15.38 1.52 -8.46
C PRO A 111 -15.60 0.79 -9.79
N SER A 112 -15.13 1.37 -10.89
CA SER A 112 -15.23 0.73 -12.19
C SER A 112 -14.30 -0.50 -12.28
N ASP A 113 -14.58 -1.40 -13.22
CA ASP A 113 -13.72 -2.55 -13.49
C ASP A 113 -12.28 -2.14 -13.84
N GLU A 114 -12.12 -0.97 -14.46
CA GLU A 114 -10.80 -0.44 -14.84
C GLU A 114 -10.04 0.11 -13.62
N ASP A 115 -10.74 0.73 -12.66
CA ASP A 115 -10.14 1.17 -11.39
C ASP A 115 -9.65 -0.02 -10.57
N ILE A 116 -10.48 -1.06 -10.46
CA ILE A 116 -10.12 -2.31 -9.79
C ILE A 116 -8.89 -2.95 -10.43
N LYS A 117 -8.84 -2.97 -11.77
CA LYS A 117 -7.69 -3.49 -12.53
C LYS A 117 -6.47 -2.60 -12.44
N ASN A 118 -6.58 -1.34 -12.05
CA ASN A 118 -5.45 -0.41 -11.97
C ASN A 118 -4.98 -0.13 -10.54
N ASP A 119 -5.70 -0.63 -9.52
CA ASP A 119 -5.30 -0.57 -8.12
C ASP A 119 -4.08 -1.48 -7.82
N GLY A 120 -2.93 -0.84 -7.58
CA GLY A 120 -1.68 -1.53 -7.24
C GLY A 120 -1.73 -2.24 -5.88
N PHE A 121 -2.43 -1.70 -4.89
CA PHE A 121 -2.56 -2.32 -3.57
C PHE A 121 -3.42 -3.58 -3.62
N LEU A 122 -4.55 -3.51 -4.34
CA LEU A 122 -5.42 -4.67 -4.53
C LEU A 122 -4.71 -5.80 -5.27
N LYS A 123 -3.91 -5.47 -6.29
CA LYS A 123 -3.06 -6.45 -6.99
C LYS A 123 -2.06 -7.14 -6.07
N GLU A 124 -1.30 -6.37 -5.27
CA GLU A 124 -0.32 -6.97 -4.35
C GLU A 124 -0.98 -7.78 -3.24
N ALA A 125 -2.14 -7.34 -2.72
CA ALA A 125 -2.94 -8.15 -1.80
C ALA A 125 -3.31 -9.52 -2.42
N GLY A 126 -3.71 -9.53 -3.70
CA GLY A 126 -3.96 -10.75 -4.45
C GLY A 126 -2.71 -11.63 -4.58
N TYR A 127 -1.55 -11.06 -4.87
CA TYR A 127 -0.28 -11.80 -4.94
C TYR A 127 0.15 -12.37 -3.59
N ILE A 128 -0.04 -11.64 -2.48
CA ILE A 128 0.25 -12.13 -1.13
C ILE A 128 -0.62 -13.35 -0.81
N ILE A 129 -1.91 -13.33 -1.15
CA ILE A 129 -2.81 -14.47 -0.95
C ILE A 129 -2.40 -15.67 -1.81
N LEU A 130 -1.99 -15.43 -3.07
CA LEU A 130 -1.52 -16.49 -3.95
C LEU A 130 -0.23 -17.14 -3.43
N ASP A 131 0.71 -16.34 -2.95
CA ASP A 131 1.95 -16.82 -2.35
C ASP A 131 1.69 -17.61 -1.08
N TRP A 132 0.77 -17.13 -0.24
CA TRP A 132 0.35 -17.86 0.94
C TRP A 132 -0.24 -19.24 0.59
N ASN A 133 -1.12 -19.31 -0.43
CA ASN A 133 -1.67 -20.59 -0.90
C ASN A 133 -0.60 -21.53 -1.46
N ARG A 134 0.45 -21.00 -2.09
CA ARG A 134 1.58 -21.81 -2.58
C ARG A 134 2.40 -22.36 -1.42
N LEU A 135 2.67 -21.53 -0.40
CA LEU A 135 3.39 -21.93 0.81
C LEU A 135 2.60 -22.91 1.68
N SER A 136 1.27 -22.79 1.73
CA SER A 136 0.41 -23.70 2.51
C SER A 136 0.31 -25.09 1.88
N ARG A 137 0.31 -25.18 0.54
CA ARG A 137 0.32 -26.47 -0.18
C ARG A 137 1.65 -27.20 -0.13
N SER A 138 2.76 -26.48 0.03
CA SER A 138 4.10 -27.07 0.16
C SER A 138 4.48 -27.43 1.60
N ALA A 139 3.73 -26.94 2.59
CA ALA A 139 3.92 -27.29 3.99
C ALA A 139 3.38 -28.70 4.28
N PRO A 140 4.11 -29.54 5.06
CA PRO A 140 3.58 -30.83 5.49
C PRO A 140 2.30 -30.63 6.32
N ALA A 141 1.37 -31.59 6.20
CA ALA A 141 0.07 -31.56 6.88
C ALA A 141 0.22 -31.17 8.37
N PRO A 142 -0.70 -30.35 8.92
CA PRO A 142 -0.66 -30.00 10.33
C PRO A 142 -0.65 -31.30 11.15
N LEU A 143 0.32 -31.41 12.06
CA LEU A 143 0.46 -32.60 12.92
C LEU A 143 -0.88 -32.87 13.61
N PRO A 144 -1.32 -34.14 13.71
CA PRO A 144 -2.53 -34.48 14.43
C PRO A 144 -2.41 -33.95 15.86
N VAL A 145 -3.41 -33.20 16.30
CA VAL A 145 -3.55 -32.82 17.71
C VAL A 145 -3.59 -34.10 18.53
N ASP A 146 -2.57 -34.29 19.36
CA ASP A 146 -2.53 -35.39 20.32
C ASP A 146 -3.69 -35.19 21.31
N THR A 147 -4.75 -35.97 21.14
CA THR A 147 -5.92 -35.98 22.02
C THR A 147 -5.67 -36.76 23.32
N ALA A 148 -4.42 -37.10 23.63
CA ALA A 148 -4.07 -37.74 24.89
C ALA A 148 -3.87 -36.73 26.03
N ARG A 149 -4.98 -36.19 26.57
CA ARG A 149 -5.14 -35.91 28.02
C ARG A 149 -6.53 -35.36 28.34
N ALA A 150 -7.49 -36.27 28.39
CA ALA A 150 -8.68 -36.13 29.22
C ALA A 150 -8.97 -37.47 29.90
N SER A 151 -8.01 -37.90 30.73
CA SER A 151 -8.22 -38.92 31.75
C SER A 151 -7.57 -38.36 33.01
N LEU A 152 -8.36 -37.70 33.87
CA LEU A 152 -8.25 -37.72 35.33
C LEU A 152 -9.12 -36.62 35.95
N HIS A 153 -10.09 -37.11 36.72
CA HIS A 153 -10.93 -36.47 37.75
C HIS A 153 -12.22 -35.82 37.28
#